data_AF-A0A6I1K9D1-F1
#
_entry.id   AF-A0A6I1K9D1-F1
#
_cell.length_a   1.000
_cell.length_b   1.000
_cell.length_c   1.000
_cell.angle_alpha   90.00
_cell.angle_beta   90.00
_cell.angle_gamma   90.00
#
_symmetry.space_group_name_H-M   'P 1'
#
loop_
_entity.id
_entity.type
_entity.pdbx_description
1 polymer ?
#
loop_
_entity_poly.entity_id
_entity_poly.type
_entity_poly.pdbx_seq_one_letter_code
_entity_poly.pdbx_strand_id
1 'polypeptide(L)'
;MKLTTPLFAIAALSAATSFAASKPDFAKDIGPVLAKSCLECHGPEKQKGKLRLDSKEAAFKGGDSGLAGIVPGKSADSRLYKVITLAKGHDDIMPPKGEPLSKATTDLIKAWIDAGADWPSGLKLAATGAAGGKKEADLGPGPKPTAAETKAVAELAKAGISAREIAQGSNWRYINLRVVGKKFDAKIWDQIKSVGNLIELNAGGVEITDADLGKLGKLANLRRLNLANATVKDSSLAGLKTLANLEYLNLVGTQVTDAGLKQLAGLKKLQNVYLFESKVTDAGVAALKKALPAARIDNGADLKAFAAATAAKAEADKKAEEAKKTADAAKKAEDAKKPAAPKADEKKEEPKKKKKK
;
A
#
# COMPACT_ATOMS: atom_id res chain seq x y z
N MET A 1 3.06 -74.92 -22.09
CA MET A 1 2.50 -73.56 -21.87
C MET A 1 2.19 -73.36 -20.39
N LYS A 2 3.07 -72.68 -19.65
CA LYS A 2 2.76 -72.09 -18.34
C LYS A 2 3.52 -70.75 -18.29
N LEU A 3 2.81 -69.65 -18.52
CA LEU A 3 3.34 -68.29 -18.36
C LEU A 3 3.20 -67.91 -16.89
N THR A 4 4.31 -67.65 -16.21
CA THR A 4 4.36 -67.03 -14.89
C THR A 4 4.89 -65.61 -15.04
N THR A 5 4.02 -64.62 -14.88
CA THR A 5 4.35 -63.19 -14.90
C THR A 5 4.76 -62.75 -13.49
N PRO A 6 5.89 -62.05 -13.28
CA PRO A 6 6.21 -61.48 -11.97
C PRO A 6 5.50 -60.14 -11.78
N LEU A 7 4.91 -59.99 -10.59
CA LEU A 7 4.23 -58.79 -10.12
C LEU A 7 5.27 -57.76 -9.65
N PHE A 8 5.44 -56.66 -10.40
CA PHE A 8 6.26 -55.52 -9.96
C PHE A 8 5.45 -54.68 -8.97
N ALA A 9 5.82 -54.74 -7.68
CA ALA A 9 5.31 -53.84 -6.66
C ALA A 9 5.97 -52.47 -6.82
N ILE A 10 5.20 -51.48 -7.30
CA ILE A 10 5.63 -50.08 -7.35
C ILE A 10 5.41 -49.49 -5.96
N ALA A 11 6.48 -49.34 -5.19
CA ALA A 11 6.47 -48.58 -3.95
C ALA A 11 6.39 -47.08 -4.28
N ALA A 12 5.22 -46.47 -4.06
CA ALA A 12 5.04 -45.02 -4.19
C ALA A 12 5.70 -44.32 -2.99
N LEU A 13 6.89 -43.77 -3.22
CA LEU A 13 7.59 -42.91 -2.27
C LEU A 13 6.91 -41.52 -2.31
N SER A 14 5.99 -41.26 -1.39
CA SER A 14 5.39 -39.93 -1.22
C SER A 14 6.45 -38.96 -0.69
N ALA A 15 7.08 -38.22 -1.59
CA ALA A 15 7.86 -37.04 -1.23
C ALA A 15 6.91 -35.93 -0.77
N ALA A 16 6.76 -35.76 0.54
CA ALA A 16 6.14 -34.57 1.11
C ALA A 16 7.09 -33.39 0.88
N THR A 17 6.81 -32.58 -0.13
CA THR A 17 7.43 -31.27 -0.32
C THR A 17 6.95 -30.35 0.81
N SER A 18 7.78 -30.25 1.85
CA SER A 18 7.61 -29.22 2.87
C SER A 18 7.91 -27.86 2.23
N PHE A 19 6.86 -27.11 1.89
CA PHE A 19 6.97 -25.69 1.60
C PHE A 19 7.23 -24.97 2.92
N ALA A 20 8.50 -24.83 3.31
CA ALA A 20 8.89 -23.89 4.35
C ALA A 20 8.47 -22.49 3.87
N ALA A 21 7.56 -21.84 4.59
CA ALA A 21 7.15 -20.47 4.30
C ALA A 21 8.40 -19.57 4.27
N SER A 22 8.60 -18.87 3.15
CA SER A 22 9.74 -17.98 2.95
C SER A 22 9.80 -16.95 4.09
N LYS A 23 11.00 -16.75 4.66
CA LYS A 23 11.22 -15.76 5.72
C LYS A 23 10.81 -14.36 5.21
N PRO A 24 10.12 -13.54 6.02
CA PRO A 24 9.78 -12.17 5.62
C PRO A 24 11.03 -11.36 5.30
N ASP A 25 11.01 -10.65 4.17
CA ASP A 25 12.08 -9.76 3.72
C ASP A 25 11.87 -8.37 4.29
N PHE A 26 12.92 -7.79 4.88
CA PHE A 26 12.77 -6.48 5.50
C PHE A 26 12.40 -5.38 4.51
N ALA A 27 13.05 -5.30 3.35
CA ALA A 27 12.84 -4.19 2.42
C ALA A 27 11.45 -4.26 1.77
N LYS A 28 10.94 -5.47 1.52
CA LYS A 28 9.66 -5.71 0.86
C LYS A 28 8.49 -5.75 1.82
N ASP A 29 8.65 -6.41 2.96
CA ASP A 29 7.51 -6.80 3.82
C ASP A 29 7.42 -5.96 5.10
N ILE A 30 8.56 -5.60 5.71
CA ILE A 30 8.59 -4.96 7.04
C ILE A 30 8.80 -3.44 6.96
N GLY A 31 9.75 -3.01 6.14
CA GLY A 31 10.12 -1.62 5.93
C GLY A 31 8.93 -0.74 5.56
N PRO A 32 8.07 -1.14 4.61
CA PRO A 32 6.86 -0.38 4.27
C PRO A 32 5.86 -0.25 5.44
N VAL A 33 5.73 -1.29 6.27
CA VAL A 33 4.86 -1.27 7.44
C VAL A 33 5.38 -0.28 8.47
N LEU A 34 6.68 -0.37 8.82
CA LEU A 34 7.30 0.57 9.76
C LEU A 34 7.23 2.01 9.23
N ALA A 35 7.55 2.21 7.95
CA ALA A 35 7.53 3.51 7.30
C ALA A 35 6.14 4.17 7.30
N LYS A 36 5.08 3.37 7.10
CA LYS A 36 3.71 3.86 7.03
C LYS A 36 3.05 4.04 8.39
N SER A 37 3.23 3.08 9.29
CA SER A 37 2.45 2.99 10.52
C SER A 37 3.19 3.46 11.77
N CYS A 38 4.52 3.60 11.70
CA CYS A 38 5.34 3.89 12.89
C CYS A 38 6.09 5.23 12.78
N LEU A 39 6.57 5.60 11.60
CA LEU A 39 7.49 6.74 11.46
C LEU A 39 6.87 8.12 11.60
N GLU A 40 5.54 8.25 11.59
CA GLU A 40 4.89 9.52 11.93
C GLU A 40 5.19 9.95 13.38
N CYS A 41 5.33 8.98 14.29
CA CYS A 41 5.57 9.22 15.71
C CYS A 41 6.94 8.73 16.24
N HIS A 42 7.62 7.84 15.50
CA HIS A 42 8.91 7.25 15.84
C HIS A 42 9.96 7.44 14.72
N GLY A 43 9.80 8.49 13.93
CA GLY A 43 10.72 8.89 12.87
C GLY A 43 11.76 9.92 13.33
N PRO A 44 12.57 10.47 12.41
CA PRO A 44 13.58 11.47 12.76
C PRO A 44 12.98 12.76 13.33
N GLU A 45 11.80 13.16 12.87
CA GLU A 45 11.13 14.41 13.24
C GLU A 45 10.41 14.34 14.57
N LYS A 46 9.92 13.16 14.93
CA LYS A 46 9.09 12.93 16.11
C LYS A 46 9.47 11.60 16.73
N GLN A 47 9.83 11.65 18.01
CA GLN A 47 10.42 10.53 18.74
C GLN A 47 9.64 10.29 20.03
N LYS A 48 8.37 9.90 19.91
CA LYS A 48 7.55 9.61 21.10
C LYS A 48 8.21 8.50 21.92
N GLY A 49 8.28 8.71 23.23
CA GLY A 49 9.00 7.82 24.16
C GLY A 49 10.47 7.61 23.79
N LYS A 50 11.10 8.56 23.10
CA LYS A 50 12.47 8.49 22.54
C LYS A 50 12.77 7.24 21.70
N LEU A 51 11.74 6.57 21.21
CA LEU A 51 11.87 5.42 20.34
C LEU A 51 12.00 5.90 18.88
N ARG A 52 12.97 5.31 18.17
CA ARG A 52 13.25 5.53 16.75
C ARG A 52 13.13 4.20 16.01
N LEU A 53 12.33 4.18 14.94
CA LEU A 53 12.08 2.99 14.11
C LEU A 53 12.53 3.17 12.66
N ASP A 54 13.32 4.22 12.38
CA ASP A 54 13.82 4.55 11.06
C ASP A 54 15.25 4.05 10.80
N SER A 55 15.92 3.49 11.81
CA SER A 55 17.25 2.90 11.68
C SER A 55 17.35 1.65 12.55
N LYS A 56 18.13 0.67 12.06
CA LYS A 56 18.32 -0.62 12.72
C LYS A 56 18.81 -0.45 14.16
N GLU A 57 19.88 0.31 14.36
CA GLU A 57 20.56 0.43 15.65
C GLU A 57 19.61 1.01 16.71
N ALA A 58 18.84 2.04 16.33
CA ALA A 58 17.91 2.69 17.25
C ALA A 58 16.65 1.84 17.51
N ALA A 59 16.13 1.18 16.48
CA ALA A 59 14.96 0.31 16.59
C ALA A 59 15.20 -0.88 17.52
N PHE A 60 16.43 -1.41 17.52
CA PHE A 60 16.80 -2.55 18.36
C PHE A 60 17.06 -2.11 19.79
N LYS A 61 17.72 -0.97 19.98
CA LYS A 61 18.01 -0.41 21.31
C LYS A 61 16.75 -0.10 22.11
N GLY A 62 15.70 0.41 21.47
CA GLY A 62 14.48 0.85 22.15
C GLY A 62 14.55 2.30 22.64
N GLY A 63 13.50 2.73 23.36
CA GLY A 63 13.34 4.10 23.85
C GLY A 63 13.30 4.20 25.39
N ASP A 64 12.57 5.19 25.92
CA ASP A 64 12.48 5.52 27.34
C ASP A 64 11.81 4.45 28.21
N SER A 65 11.21 3.41 27.60
CA SER A 65 10.65 2.28 28.35
C SER A 65 11.69 1.45 29.11
N GLY A 66 12.98 1.63 28.84
CA GLY A 66 14.08 0.82 29.39
C GLY A 66 14.16 -0.61 28.84
N LEU A 67 13.23 -0.99 27.96
CA LEU A 67 13.18 -2.29 27.29
C LEU A 67 13.79 -2.20 25.90
N ALA A 68 14.42 -3.29 25.46
CA ALA A 68 14.88 -3.44 24.09
C ALA A 68 13.69 -3.31 23.12
N GLY A 69 13.89 -2.54 22.04
CA GLY A 69 12.85 -2.30 21.05
C GLY A 69 12.56 -3.56 20.22
N ILE A 70 13.62 -4.18 19.70
CA ILE A 70 13.58 -5.43 18.93
C ILE A 70 14.69 -6.35 19.45
N VAL A 71 14.30 -7.57 19.81
CA VAL A 71 15.19 -8.64 20.25
C VAL A 71 15.16 -9.74 19.16
N PRO A 72 16.21 -9.87 18.35
CA PRO A 72 16.28 -10.89 17.30
C PRO A 72 15.97 -12.29 17.82
N GLY A 73 15.08 -13.01 17.12
CA GLY A 73 14.65 -14.36 17.48
C GLY A 73 13.65 -14.43 18.65
N LYS A 74 13.28 -13.29 19.25
CA LYS A 74 12.43 -13.25 20.45
C LYS A 74 11.35 -12.17 20.33
N SER A 75 10.31 -12.43 19.52
CA SER A 75 9.18 -11.48 19.39
C SER A 75 8.51 -11.22 20.74
N ALA A 76 8.40 -12.24 21.59
CA ALA A 76 7.80 -12.15 22.92
C ALA A 76 8.58 -11.25 23.88
N ASP A 77 9.87 -11.00 23.63
CA ASP A 77 10.71 -10.10 24.44
C ASP A 77 10.83 -8.70 23.83
N SER A 78 10.45 -8.55 22.55
CA SER A 78 10.55 -7.30 21.81
C SER A 78 9.43 -6.33 22.19
N ARG A 79 9.79 -5.14 22.72
CA ARG A 79 8.80 -4.11 23.07
C ARG A 79 7.94 -3.73 21.87
N LEU A 80 8.51 -3.67 20.66
CA LEU A 80 7.79 -3.39 19.43
C LEU A 80 6.59 -4.32 19.23
N TYR A 81 6.78 -5.64 19.38
CA TYR A 81 5.70 -6.61 19.18
C TYR A 81 4.64 -6.50 20.28
N LYS A 82 5.05 -6.33 21.54
CA LYS A 82 4.12 -6.21 22.68
C LYS A 82 3.10 -5.09 22.48
N VAL A 83 3.57 -3.89 22.11
CA VAL A 83 2.70 -2.70 22.03
C VAL A 83 1.76 -2.71 20.83
N ILE A 84 2.11 -3.38 19.74
CA ILE A 84 1.25 -3.47 18.55
C ILE A 84 0.18 -4.56 18.65
N THR A 85 0.29 -5.47 19.63
CA THR A 85 -0.67 -6.55 19.87
C THR A 85 -1.60 -6.30 21.07
N LEU A 86 -1.46 -5.16 21.75
CA LEU A 86 -2.36 -4.82 22.85
C LEU A 86 -3.80 -4.66 22.36
N ALA A 87 -4.76 -4.85 23.28
CA ALA A 87 -6.17 -4.69 22.99
C ALA A 87 -6.51 -3.22 22.67
N LYS A 88 -7.45 -3.01 21.75
CA LYS A 88 -7.96 -1.68 21.39
C LYS A 88 -8.41 -0.94 22.65
N GLY A 89 -7.89 0.27 22.84
CA GLY A 89 -8.19 1.11 24.01
C GLY A 89 -7.19 1.00 25.16
N HIS A 90 -6.17 0.14 25.08
CA HIS A 90 -5.07 0.14 26.04
C HIS A 90 -4.16 1.37 25.84
N ASP A 91 -3.74 2.03 26.93
CA ASP A 91 -2.95 3.27 26.88
C ASP A 91 -1.61 3.16 26.13
N ASP A 92 -1.00 1.98 26.12
CA ASP A 92 0.28 1.69 25.48
C ASP A 92 0.14 1.12 24.06
N ILE A 93 -1.09 0.97 23.54
CA ILE A 93 -1.30 0.41 22.20
C ILE A 93 -0.68 1.32 21.14
N MET A 94 -0.02 0.68 20.17
CA MET A 94 0.53 1.37 19.01
C MET A 94 -0.12 0.84 17.72
N PRO A 95 -0.63 1.72 16.84
CA PRO A 95 -0.62 3.19 16.95
C PRO A 95 -1.62 3.72 18.01
N PRO A 96 -1.31 4.87 18.67
CA PRO A 96 -2.15 5.41 19.75
C PRO A 96 -3.39 6.17 19.22
N LYS A 97 -3.43 6.43 17.92
CA LYS A 97 -4.55 7.05 17.22
C LYS A 97 -4.83 6.24 15.95
N GLY A 98 -6.12 6.09 15.64
CA GLY A 98 -6.56 5.29 14.49
C GLY A 98 -6.82 3.84 14.86
N GLU A 99 -6.98 3.00 13.83
CA GLU A 99 -7.21 1.57 14.01
C GLU A 99 -5.91 0.83 14.36
N PRO A 100 -5.96 -0.18 15.26
CA PRO A 100 -4.84 -1.08 15.50
C PRO A 100 -4.35 -1.75 14.22
N LEU A 101 -3.09 -2.20 14.23
CA LEU A 101 -2.56 -2.97 13.11
C LEU A 101 -3.34 -4.27 12.93
N SER A 102 -3.51 -4.68 11.67
CA SER A 102 -4.21 -5.93 11.37
C SER A 102 -3.45 -7.14 11.92
N LYS A 103 -4.16 -8.24 12.20
CA LYS A 103 -3.54 -9.49 12.65
C LYS A 103 -2.49 -9.98 11.65
N ALA A 104 -2.75 -9.89 10.35
CA ALA A 104 -1.79 -10.28 9.33
C ALA A 104 -0.49 -9.45 9.40
N THR A 105 -0.61 -8.14 9.66
CA THR A 105 0.54 -7.24 9.80
C THR A 105 1.35 -7.54 11.07
N THR A 106 0.68 -7.78 12.19
CA THR A 106 1.36 -8.11 13.46
C THR A 106 2.00 -9.50 13.40
N ASP A 107 1.35 -10.49 12.77
CA ASP A 107 1.91 -11.82 12.52
C ASP A 107 3.15 -11.76 11.61
N LEU A 108 3.14 -10.88 10.60
CA LEU A 108 4.27 -10.66 9.70
C LEU A 108 5.49 -10.08 10.44
N ILE A 109 5.27 -9.07 11.29
CA ILE A 109 6.32 -8.50 12.15
C ILE A 109 6.83 -9.55 13.13
N LYS A 110 5.94 -10.35 13.72
CA LYS A 110 6.30 -11.46 14.61
C LYS A 110 7.25 -12.44 13.91
N ALA A 111 6.83 -12.93 12.75
CA ALA A 111 7.58 -13.91 11.97
C ALA A 111 8.95 -13.38 11.55
N TRP A 112 9.05 -12.09 11.20
CA TRP A 112 10.33 -11.46 10.89
C TRP A 112 11.25 -11.36 12.12
N ILE A 113 10.73 -10.93 13.28
CA ILE A 113 11.53 -10.85 14.51
C ILE A 113 12.05 -12.24 14.89
N ASP A 114 11.16 -13.24 14.90
CA ASP A 114 11.51 -14.62 15.24
C ASP A 114 12.48 -15.25 14.23
N ALA A 115 12.45 -14.82 12.97
CA ALA A 115 13.40 -15.22 11.94
C ALA A 115 14.79 -14.56 12.09
N GLY A 116 15.00 -13.73 13.11
CA GLY A 116 16.26 -13.06 13.41
C GLY A 116 16.27 -11.55 13.15
N ALA A 117 15.12 -10.97 12.81
CA ALA A 117 14.96 -9.55 12.53
C ALA A 117 16.01 -9.02 11.53
N ASP A 118 16.25 -9.75 10.44
CA ASP A 118 17.28 -9.36 9.48
C ASP A 118 16.91 -8.00 8.87
N TRP A 119 17.72 -6.99 9.19
CA TRP A 119 17.61 -5.62 8.71
C TRP A 119 18.98 -5.26 8.13
N PRO A 120 19.08 -4.92 6.84
CA PRO A 120 20.35 -4.53 6.21
C PRO A 120 21.01 -3.35 6.94
N SER A 121 22.26 -3.53 7.36
CA SER A 121 23.03 -2.48 8.05
C SER A 121 23.15 -1.23 7.17
N GLY A 122 22.95 -0.04 7.74
CA GLY A 122 22.99 1.23 7.01
C GLY A 122 21.71 1.61 6.25
N LEU A 123 20.73 0.70 6.12
CA LEU A 123 19.43 1.02 5.54
C LEU A 123 18.59 1.84 6.53
N LYS A 124 18.40 3.13 6.25
CA LYS A 124 17.47 4.00 6.97
C LYS A 124 16.13 4.05 6.26
N LEU A 125 15.05 3.86 7.02
CA LEU A 125 13.70 4.07 6.52
C LEU A 125 13.37 5.56 6.55
N ALA A 126 12.54 5.99 5.62
CA ALA A 126 11.89 7.29 5.68
C ALA A 126 10.38 7.06 5.78
N ALA A 127 9.67 7.92 6.50
CA ALA A 127 8.21 7.82 6.56
C ALA A 127 7.66 7.80 5.13
N THR A 128 6.69 6.93 4.82
CA THR A 128 6.02 7.00 3.51
C THR A 128 5.26 8.32 3.45
N GLY A 129 5.86 9.29 2.76
CA GLY A 129 5.53 10.71 2.82
C GLY A 129 6.76 11.62 2.66
N ALA A 130 7.95 11.10 2.98
CA ALA A 130 9.22 11.83 2.91
C ALA A 130 10.28 11.01 2.15
N ALA A 131 10.04 10.68 0.88
CA ALA A 131 11.16 10.40 -0.01
C ALA A 131 11.81 11.76 -0.35
N GLY A 132 13.00 11.99 0.23
CA GLY A 132 14.15 12.69 -0.37
C GLY A 132 14.10 14.19 -0.71
N GLY A 133 12.97 14.89 -0.61
CA GLY A 133 12.93 16.32 -0.89
C GLY A 133 13.73 17.04 0.19
N LYS A 134 14.57 18.01 -0.18
CA LYS A 134 14.99 19.02 0.80
C LYS A 134 13.71 19.50 1.49
N LYS A 135 13.64 19.47 2.83
CA LYS A 135 12.47 20.02 3.53
C LYS A 135 12.30 21.46 3.07
N GLU A 136 11.08 21.96 2.97
CA GLU A 136 10.81 23.33 2.51
C GLU A 136 11.62 24.39 3.30
N ALA A 137 11.95 24.09 4.56
CA ALA A 137 12.86 24.89 5.40
C ALA A 137 14.29 25.06 4.81
N ASP A 138 14.77 24.08 4.04
CA ASP A 138 16.08 24.08 3.39
C ASP A 138 16.11 24.86 2.06
N LEU A 139 14.95 25.37 1.60
CA LEU A 139 14.81 26.13 0.36
C LEU A 139 14.95 27.65 0.56
N GLY A 140 15.12 28.07 1.83
CA GLY A 140 15.12 29.46 2.21
C GLY A 140 13.78 30.16 1.90
N PRO A 141 13.74 31.50 1.97
CA PRO A 141 12.51 32.25 1.76
C PRO A 141 11.99 32.21 0.32
N GLY A 142 12.73 31.64 -0.63
CA GLY A 142 12.37 31.66 -2.05
C GLY A 142 12.54 33.04 -2.71
N PRO A 143 12.44 33.09 -4.06
CA PRO A 143 12.62 34.31 -4.81
C PRO A 143 11.54 35.34 -4.49
N LYS A 144 11.93 36.60 -4.31
CA LYS A 144 10.97 37.69 -4.10
C LYS A 144 10.02 37.78 -5.30
N PRO A 145 8.70 37.91 -5.09
CA PRO A 145 7.76 38.03 -6.19
C PRO A 145 8.02 39.28 -7.02
N THR A 146 8.10 39.09 -8.33
CA THR A 146 8.14 40.16 -9.33
C THR A 146 6.77 40.84 -9.45
N ALA A 147 6.73 42.02 -10.10
CA ALA A 147 5.48 42.71 -10.39
C ALA A 147 4.55 41.86 -11.29
N ALA A 148 5.13 41.11 -12.24
CA ALA A 148 4.38 40.21 -13.11
C ALA A 148 3.75 39.05 -12.32
N GLU A 149 4.50 38.43 -11.39
CA GLU A 149 3.99 37.37 -10.51
C GLU A 149 2.88 37.89 -9.58
N THR A 150 3.05 39.09 -9.04
CA THR A 150 2.03 39.74 -8.19
C THR A 150 0.75 40.00 -8.97
N LYS A 151 0.85 40.51 -10.21
CA LYS A 151 -0.31 40.70 -11.10
C LYS A 151 -0.98 39.36 -11.42
N ALA A 152 -0.21 38.34 -11.76
CA ALA A 152 -0.75 37.02 -12.07
C ALA A 152 -1.52 36.43 -10.90
N VAL A 153 -0.99 36.54 -9.68
CA VAL A 153 -1.69 36.10 -8.47
C VAL A 153 -2.99 36.88 -8.21
N ALA A 154 -3.02 38.18 -8.49
CA ALA A 154 -4.25 38.96 -8.39
C ALA A 154 -5.31 38.49 -9.42
N GLU A 155 -4.91 38.15 -10.64
CA GLU A 155 -5.83 37.60 -11.66
C GLU A 155 -6.33 36.19 -11.28
N LEU A 156 -5.47 35.35 -10.71
CA LEU A 156 -5.89 34.05 -10.14
C LEU A 156 -6.95 34.23 -9.06
N ALA A 157 -6.77 35.20 -8.16
CA ALA A 157 -7.71 35.48 -7.08
C ALA A 157 -9.08 35.94 -7.59
N LYS A 158 -9.13 36.74 -8.68
CA LYS A 158 -10.40 37.12 -9.34
C LYS A 158 -11.14 35.92 -9.92
N ALA A 159 -10.42 34.87 -10.32
CA ALA A 159 -10.97 33.60 -10.76
C ALA A 159 -11.28 32.63 -9.60
N GLY A 160 -11.21 33.08 -8.34
CA GLY A 160 -11.45 32.26 -7.16
C GLY A 160 -10.32 31.27 -6.82
N ILE A 161 -9.14 31.45 -7.41
CA ILE A 161 -7.99 30.55 -7.22
C ILE A 161 -6.99 31.20 -6.27
N SER A 162 -6.72 30.51 -5.16
CA SER A 162 -5.71 30.94 -4.20
C SER A 162 -4.31 30.49 -4.62
N ALA A 163 -3.39 31.45 -4.71
CA ALA A 163 -1.94 31.22 -4.80
C ALA A 163 -1.29 31.64 -3.47
N ARG A 164 -1.43 30.78 -2.46
CA ARG A 164 -1.00 31.06 -1.08
C ARG A 164 0.47 30.79 -0.88
N GLU A 165 1.06 31.46 0.10
CA GLU A 165 2.37 31.11 0.64
C GLU A 165 2.30 29.73 1.30
N ILE A 166 3.39 28.97 1.18
CA ILE A 166 3.48 27.64 1.81
C ILE A 166 3.70 27.73 3.33
N ALA A 167 4.32 28.82 3.79
CA ALA A 167 4.67 29.07 5.18
C ALA A 167 4.81 30.58 5.42
N GLN A 168 4.68 31.02 6.66
CA GLN A 168 4.84 32.42 7.02
C GLN A 168 6.26 32.91 6.69
N GLY A 169 6.36 34.03 5.96
CA GLY A 169 7.64 34.61 5.56
C GLY A 169 8.33 33.88 4.39
N SER A 170 7.64 32.94 3.74
CA SER A 170 8.10 32.28 2.53
C SER A 170 7.45 32.91 1.30
N ASN A 171 8.27 33.27 0.32
CA ASN A 171 7.83 33.67 -1.01
C ASN A 171 7.41 32.48 -1.88
N TRP A 172 7.68 31.23 -1.48
CA TRP A 172 7.21 30.07 -2.25
C TRP A 172 5.70 29.93 -2.21
N ARG A 173 5.11 29.61 -3.37
CA ARG A 173 3.65 29.52 -3.52
C ARG A 173 3.14 28.11 -3.80
N TYR A 174 1.94 27.87 -3.31
CA TYR A 174 1.09 26.72 -3.59
C TYR A 174 -0.20 27.17 -4.28
N ILE A 175 -0.57 26.49 -5.37
CA ILE A 175 -1.85 26.69 -6.07
C ILE A 175 -2.68 25.41 -6.05
N ASN A 176 -3.96 25.53 -5.68
CA ASN A 176 -4.92 24.42 -5.70
C ASN A 176 -6.09 24.70 -6.65
N LEU A 177 -6.14 23.99 -7.77
CA LEU A 177 -7.22 24.07 -8.75
C LEU A 177 -8.37 23.11 -8.46
N ARG A 178 -8.23 22.18 -7.50
CA ARG A 178 -9.32 21.26 -7.14
C ARG A 178 -10.56 22.01 -6.63
N VAL A 179 -10.37 23.19 -6.03
CA VAL A 179 -11.45 24.01 -5.47
C VAL A 179 -12.36 24.56 -6.56
N VAL A 180 -11.82 24.85 -7.75
CA VAL A 180 -12.59 25.33 -8.91
C VAL A 180 -13.02 24.19 -9.84
N GLY A 181 -12.40 23.01 -9.71
CA GLY A 181 -12.71 21.84 -10.52
C GLY A 181 -12.44 22.07 -12.01
N LYS A 182 -13.34 21.58 -12.87
CA LYS A 182 -13.22 21.72 -14.33
C LYS A 182 -13.58 23.09 -14.89
N LYS A 183 -14.09 24.00 -14.05
CA LYS A 183 -14.63 25.28 -14.50
C LYS A 183 -13.62 26.40 -14.23
N PHE A 184 -12.70 26.61 -15.18
CA PHE A 184 -11.86 27.80 -15.19
C PHE A 184 -11.49 28.20 -16.62
N ASP A 185 -11.20 29.49 -16.81
CA ASP A 185 -10.76 30.06 -18.09
C ASP A 185 -9.40 29.44 -18.51
N ALA A 186 -9.23 29.05 -19.77
CA ALA A 186 -7.96 28.55 -20.30
C ALA A 186 -6.79 29.54 -20.11
N LYS A 187 -7.09 30.85 -20.00
CA LYS A 187 -6.12 31.90 -19.65
C LYS A 187 -5.53 31.73 -18.25
N ILE A 188 -6.13 30.90 -17.38
CA ILE A 188 -5.58 30.62 -16.06
C ILE A 188 -4.17 30.02 -16.14
N TRP A 189 -3.92 29.18 -17.15
CA TRP A 189 -2.60 28.57 -17.34
C TRP A 189 -1.54 29.62 -17.72
N ASP A 190 -1.95 30.73 -18.33
CA ASP A 190 -1.08 31.87 -18.59
C ASP A 190 -0.77 32.69 -17.33
N GLN A 191 -1.70 32.70 -16.36
CA GLN A 191 -1.41 33.25 -15.03
C GLN A 191 -0.49 32.31 -14.26
N ILE A 192 -0.79 31.00 -14.21
CA ILE A 192 -0.01 29.99 -13.49
C ILE A 192 1.44 29.95 -14.00
N LYS A 193 1.68 29.95 -15.32
CA LYS A 193 3.05 29.97 -15.88
C LYS A 193 3.87 31.19 -15.47
N SER A 194 3.18 32.29 -15.12
CA SER A 194 3.80 33.55 -14.73
C SER A 194 4.14 33.60 -13.23
N VAL A 195 3.71 32.60 -12.45
CA VAL A 195 4.05 32.44 -11.02
C VAL A 195 5.36 31.65 -10.90
N GLY A 196 6.50 32.30 -11.18
CA GLY A 196 7.83 31.67 -11.19
C GLY A 196 8.28 31.13 -9.83
N ASN A 197 7.75 31.68 -8.73
CA ASN A 197 7.89 31.18 -7.37
C ASN A 197 6.91 30.05 -6.99
N LEU A 198 6.20 29.46 -7.96
CA LEU A 198 5.33 28.29 -7.72
C LEU A 198 6.18 27.06 -7.42
N ILE A 199 5.95 26.45 -6.26
CA ILE A 199 6.66 25.23 -5.81
C ILE A 199 5.76 24.00 -5.82
N GLU A 200 4.46 24.18 -5.58
CA GLU A 200 3.48 23.10 -5.58
C GLU A 200 2.20 23.51 -6.32
N LEU A 201 1.77 22.63 -7.22
CA LEU A 201 0.55 22.79 -7.99
C LEU A 201 -0.31 21.54 -7.88
N ASN A 202 -1.54 21.73 -7.40
CA ASN A 202 -2.57 20.71 -7.45
C ASN A 202 -3.56 21.02 -8.58
N ALA A 203 -3.45 20.26 -9.66
CA ALA A 203 -4.31 20.28 -10.84
C ALA A 203 -5.05 18.95 -11.00
N GLY A 204 -5.33 18.25 -9.90
CA GLY A 204 -6.07 16.99 -9.94
C GLY A 204 -7.55 17.20 -10.35
N GLY A 205 -8.06 16.33 -11.22
CA GLY A 205 -9.45 16.32 -11.69
C GLY A 205 -9.79 17.43 -12.69
N VAL A 206 -8.82 18.25 -13.08
CA VAL A 206 -9.03 19.32 -14.06
C VAL A 206 -8.89 18.82 -15.49
N GLU A 207 -9.54 19.52 -16.41
CA GLU A 207 -9.28 19.33 -17.84
C GLU A 207 -8.00 20.11 -18.19
N ILE A 208 -7.00 19.38 -18.67
CA ILE A 208 -5.70 19.91 -19.01
C ILE A 208 -5.28 19.38 -20.37
N THR A 209 -4.80 20.28 -21.23
CA THR A 209 -4.33 19.95 -22.58
C THR A 209 -2.80 19.89 -22.62
N ASP A 210 -2.26 19.35 -23.73
CA ASP A 210 -0.81 19.31 -23.97
C ASP A 210 -0.20 20.72 -23.99
N ALA A 211 -0.93 21.70 -24.54
CA ALA A 211 -0.51 23.10 -24.56
C ALA A 211 -0.40 23.67 -23.14
N ASP A 212 -1.31 23.29 -22.25
CA ASP A 212 -1.32 23.74 -20.86
C ASP A 212 -0.18 23.11 -20.04
N LEU A 213 0.07 21.81 -20.21
CA LEU A 213 1.26 21.19 -19.61
C LEU A 213 2.57 21.75 -20.18
N GLY A 214 2.60 22.12 -21.46
CA GLY A 214 3.73 22.85 -22.05
C GLY A 214 3.99 24.20 -21.36
N LYS A 215 2.93 24.91 -20.93
CA LYS A 215 3.09 26.14 -20.12
C LYS A 215 3.66 25.84 -18.74
N LEU A 216 3.21 24.76 -18.09
CA LEU A 216 3.73 24.35 -16.78
C LEU A 216 5.22 23.99 -16.82
N GLY A 217 5.72 23.46 -17.94
CA GLY A 217 7.15 23.18 -18.14
C GLY A 217 8.08 24.39 -17.92
N LYS A 218 7.57 25.62 -17.93
CA LYS A 218 8.35 26.84 -17.67
C LYS A 218 8.59 27.12 -16.18
N LEU A 219 7.91 26.39 -15.29
CA LEU A 219 7.99 26.59 -13.84
C LEU A 219 9.21 25.88 -13.26
N ALA A 220 10.39 26.43 -13.47
CA ALA A 220 11.66 25.81 -13.08
C ALA A 220 11.78 25.46 -11.58
N ASN A 221 10.99 26.10 -10.72
CA ASN A 221 10.97 25.86 -9.28
C ASN A 221 9.93 24.81 -8.83
N LEU A 222 9.10 24.30 -9.73
CA LEU A 222 8.04 23.36 -9.37
C LEU A 222 8.65 22.04 -8.88
N ARG A 223 8.28 21.64 -7.66
CA ARG A 223 8.73 20.40 -7.01
C ARG A 223 7.63 19.38 -6.87
N ARG A 224 6.39 19.83 -6.70
CA ARG A 224 5.24 18.96 -6.45
C ARG A 224 4.14 19.25 -7.45
N LEU A 225 3.81 18.26 -8.27
CA LEU A 225 2.77 18.35 -9.28
C LEU A 225 1.75 17.21 -9.09
N ASN A 226 0.52 17.58 -8.77
CA ASN A 226 -0.59 16.63 -8.70
C ASN A 226 -1.50 16.79 -9.93
N LEU A 227 -1.61 15.73 -10.73
CA LEU A 227 -2.44 15.60 -11.92
C LEU A 227 -3.40 14.41 -11.81
N ALA A 228 -3.67 13.92 -10.59
CA ALA A 228 -4.56 12.78 -10.37
C ALA A 228 -5.94 13.04 -11.01
N ASN A 229 -6.45 12.09 -11.79
CA ASN A 229 -7.73 12.15 -12.50
C ASN A 229 -7.84 13.32 -13.50
N ALA A 230 -6.73 13.95 -13.89
CA ALA A 230 -6.72 14.93 -14.97
C ALA A 230 -6.68 14.24 -16.34
N THR A 231 -7.02 14.97 -17.40
CA THR A 231 -7.08 14.46 -18.79
C THR A 231 -5.70 14.31 -19.45
N VAL A 232 -4.70 13.79 -18.73
CA VAL A 232 -3.31 13.67 -19.16
C VAL A 232 -3.08 12.40 -20.00
N LYS A 233 -2.34 12.54 -21.11
CA LYS A 233 -1.90 11.46 -22.01
C LYS A 233 -0.38 11.48 -22.20
N ASP A 234 0.16 10.52 -22.95
CA ASP A 234 1.61 10.37 -23.16
C ASP A 234 2.26 11.61 -23.79
N SER A 235 1.61 12.21 -24.79
CA SER A 235 2.10 13.43 -25.46
C SER A 235 2.23 14.60 -24.49
N SER A 236 1.31 14.71 -23.54
CA SER A 236 1.26 15.78 -22.54
C SER A 236 2.48 15.77 -21.61
N LEU A 237 3.10 14.60 -21.36
CA LEU A 237 4.27 14.49 -20.47
C LEU A 237 5.56 15.06 -21.06
N ALA A 238 5.62 15.28 -22.38
CA ALA A 238 6.80 15.89 -23.00
C ALA A 238 7.11 17.29 -22.43
N GLY A 239 6.06 18.04 -22.05
CA GLY A 239 6.19 19.37 -21.44
C GLY A 239 6.78 19.37 -20.03
N LEU A 240 6.86 18.21 -19.36
CA LEU A 240 7.38 18.12 -17.98
C LEU A 240 8.90 17.90 -17.91
N LYS A 241 9.56 17.57 -19.03
CA LYS A 241 11.00 17.25 -19.08
C LYS A 241 11.91 18.35 -18.52
N THR A 242 11.46 19.58 -18.60
CA THR A 242 12.21 20.77 -18.17
C THR A 242 12.12 21.02 -16.66
N LEU A 243 11.24 20.31 -15.94
CA LEU A 243 11.02 20.47 -14.51
C LEU A 243 12.08 19.70 -13.71
N ALA A 244 13.35 20.09 -13.85
CA ALA A 244 14.50 19.40 -13.23
C ALA A 244 14.48 19.36 -11.69
N ASN A 245 13.60 20.15 -11.05
CA ASN A 245 13.38 20.17 -9.61
C ASN A 245 12.16 19.36 -9.15
N LEU A 246 11.47 18.66 -10.06
CA LEU A 246 10.28 17.89 -9.72
C LEU A 246 10.66 16.67 -8.85
N GLU A 247 10.03 16.58 -7.68
CA GLU A 247 10.25 15.57 -6.64
C GLU A 247 9.02 14.68 -6.46
N TYR A 248 7.83 15.25 -6.62
CA TYR A 248 6.56 14.56 -6.51
C TYR A 248 5.73 14.73 -7.78
N LEU A 249 5.28 13.61 -8.34
CA LEU A 249 4.38 13.56 -9.47
C LEU A 249 3.26 12.55 -9.22
N ASN A 250 2.02 13.02 -9.26
CA ASN A 250 0.84 12.15 -9.16
C ASN A 250 0.09 12.13 -10.49
N LEU A 251 0.02 10.94 -11.10
CA LEU A 251 -0.66 10.64 -12.37
C LEU A 251 -1.74 9.55 -12.19
N VAL A 252 -2.26 9.40 -10.96
CA VAL A 252 -3.31 8.42 -10.65
C VAL A 252 -4.54 8.68 -11.53
N GLY A 253 -5.16 7.63 -12.07
CA GLY A 253 -6.39 7.76 -12.87
C GLY A 253 -6.22 8.52 -14.19
N THR A 254 -5.01 8.63 -14.73
CA THR A 254 -4.73 9.28 -16.01
C THR A 254 -4.67 8.29 -17.18
N GLN A 255 -4.60 8.77 -18.42
CA GLN A 255 -4.50 7.93 -19.62
C GLN A 255 -3.05 7.66 -20.06
N VAL A 256 -2.08 7.92 -19.18
CA VAL A 256 -0.65 7.68 -19.43
C VAL A 256 -0.35 6.19 -19.54
N THR A 257 0.50 5.84 -20.50
CA THR A 257 1.02 4.48 -20.76
C THR A 257 2.54 4.43 -20.53
N ASP A 258 3.12 3.23 -20.72
CA ASP A 258 4.57 3.01 -20.66
C ASP A 258 5.36 3.91 -21.61
N ALA A 259 4.76 4.30 -22.75
CA ALA A 259 5.40 5.20 -23.71
C ALA A 259 5.58 6.62 -23.12
N GLY A 260 4.58 7.12 -22.38
CA GLY A 260 4.64 8.40 -21.69
C GLY A 260 5.69 8.42 -20.58
N LEU A 261 5.89 7.32 -19.85
CA LEU A 261 6.88 7.25 -18.77
C LEU A 261 8.33 7.46 -19.23
N LYS A 262 8.64 7.14 -20.49
CA LYS A 262 9.96 7.41 -21.07
C LYS A 262 10.32 8.89 -21.02
N GLN A 263 9.33 9.79 -21.05
CA GLN A 263 9.53 11.24 -20.96
C GLN A 263 10.02 11.68 -19.57
N LEU A 264 9.77 10.88 -18.52
CA LEU A 264 10.11 11.21 -17.13
C LEU A 264 11.51 10.75 -16.71
N ALA A 265 12.18 9.90 -17.50
CA ALA A 265 13.46 9.28 -17.15
C ALA A 265 14.60 10.29 -16.88
N GLY A 266 14.50 11.51 -17.41
CA GLY A 266 15.45 12.60 -17.18
C GLY A 266 15.27 13.37 -15.88
N LEU A 267 14.12 13.21 -15.19
CA LEU A 267 13.78 13.94 -13.98
C LEU A 267 14.41 13.28 -12.75
N LYS A 268 15.73 13.38 -12.63
CA LYS A 268 16.54 12.64 -11.63
C LYS A 268 16.24 12.98 -10.17
N LYS A 269 15.51 14.07 -9.90
CA LYS A 269 15.07 14.45 -8.55
C LYS A 269 13.70 13.88 -8.16
N LEU A 270 13.00 13.19 -9.09
CA LEU A 270 11.76 12.52 -8.75
C LEU A 270 11.99 11.49 -7.64
N GLN A 271 11.13 11.56 -6.65
CA GLN A 271 11.17 10.75 -5.44
C GLN A 271 9.88 9.98 -5.24
N ASN A 272 8.75 10.57 -5.64
CA ASN A 272 7.45 9.92 -5.53
C ASN A 272 6.71 10.04 -6.86
N VAL A 273 6.41 8.90 -7.48
CA VAL A 273 5.61 8.83 -8.71
C VAL A 273 4.44 7.88 -8.46
N TYR A 274 3.22 8.41 -8.52
CA TYR A 274 1.98 7.63 -8.32
C TYR A 274 1.27 7.42 -9.64
N LEU A 275 0.96 6.16 -9.96
CA LEU A 275 0.49 5.67 -11.26
C LEU A 275 -0.73 4.75 -11.14
N PHE A 276 -1.31 4.61 -9.93
CA PHE A 276 -2.49 3.78 -9.72
C PHE A 276 -3.63 4.19 -10.66
N GLU A 277 -4.39 3.22 -11.18
CA GLU A 277 -5.46 3.47 -12.17
C GLU A 277 -5.04 4.19 -13.46
N SER A 278 -3.75 4.28 -13.77
CA SER A 278 -3.27 4.64 -15.10
C SER A 278 -3.21 3.44 -16.05
N LYS A 279 -2.84 3.67 -17.32
CA LYS A 279 -2.62 2.61 -18.32
C LYS A 279 -1.17 2.08 -18.32
N VAL A 280 -0.37 2.45 -17.31
CA VAL A 280 1.00 1.95 -17.14
C VAL A 280 0.98 0.48 -16.70
N THR A 281 1.83 -0.33 -17.31
CA THR A 281 2.03 -1.74 -16.96
C THR A 281 3.16 -1.91 -15.94
N ASP A 282 3.27 -3.11 -15.35
CA ASP A 282 4.39 -3.44 -14.46
C ASP A 282 5.75 -3.37 -15.19
N ALA A 283 5.78 -3.64 -16.50
CA ALA A 283 6.98 -3.49 -17.31
C ALA A 283 7.39 -2.01 -17.44
N GLY A 284 6.44 -1.11 -17.65
CA GLY A 284 6.67 0.34 -17.64
C GLY A 284 7.20 0.83 -16.29
N VAL A 285 6.63 0.35 -15.18
CA VAL A 285 7.12 0.64 -13.83
C VAL A 285 8.56 0.14 -13.64
N ALA A 286 8.86 -1.10 -14.04
CA ALA A 286 10.20 -1.66 -13.92
C ALA A 286 11.23 -0.85 -14.73
N ALA A 287 10.87 -0.44 -15.94
CA ALA A 287 11.72 0.42 -16.77
C ALA A 287 11.96 1.78 -16.12
N LEU A 288 10.94 2.42 -15.55
CA LEU A 288 11.09 3.71 -14.88
C LEU A 288 11.90 3.58 -13.58
N LYS A 289 11.72 2.50 -12.80
CA LYS A 289 12.55 2.18 -11.62
C LYS A 289 14.02 2.03 -12.00
N LYS A 290 14.33 1.39 -13.14
CA LYS A 290 15.70 1.29 -13.66
C LYS A 290 16.28 2.68 -14.00
N ALA A 291 15.47 3.57 -14.56
CA ALA A 291 15.91 4.92 -14.92
C ALA A 291 16.04 5.88 -13.72
N LEU A 292 15.24 5.65 -12.67
CA LEU A 292 15.12 6.46 -11.46
C LEU A 292 15.18 5.55 -10.21
N PRO A 293 16.35 4.95 -9.89
CA PRO A 293 16.45 3.94 -8.85
C PRO A 293 16.19 4.47 -7.43
N ALA A 294 16.30 5.78 -7.21
CA ALA A 294 15.99 6.43 -5.94
C ALA A 294 14.51 6.79 -5.77
N ALA A 295 13.71 6.73 -6.84
CA ALA A 295 12.31 7.11 -6.82
C ALA A 295 11.43 5.96 -6.31
N ARG A 296 10.52 6.27 -5.39
CA ARG A 296 9.36 5.42 -5.10
C ARG A 296 8.37 5.56 -6.26
N ILE A 297 8.15 4.44 -6.96
CA ILE A 297 7.19 4.35 -8.07
C ILE A 297 6.12 3.34 -7.69
N ASP A 298 4.88 3.82 -7.61
CA ASP A 298 3.74 3.09 -7.07
C ASP A 298 2.60 3.08 -8.09
N ASN A 299 2.27 1.90 -8.63
CA ASN A 299 1.13 1.67 -9.53
C ASN A 299 -0.02 0.89 -8.85
N GLY A 300 0.03 0.75 -7.52
CA GLY A 300 -0.90 -0.05 -6.71
C GLY A 300 -0.90 -1.55 -7.04
N ALA A 301 0.21 -2.11 -7.53
CA ALA A 301 0.34 -3.56 -7.72
C ALA A 301 0.03 -4.35 -6.43
N ASP A 302 0.46 -3.85 -5.27
CA ASP A 302 0.19 -4.47 -3.97
C ASP A 302 -1.32 -4.52 -3.65
N LEU A 303 -2.06 -3.47 -4.03
CA LEU A 303 -3.52 -3.41 -3.86
C LEU A 303 -4.23 -4.39 -4.81
N LYS A 304 -3.75 -4.50 -6.05
CA LYS A 304 -4.29 -5.46 -7.03
C LYS A 304 -4.04 -6.90 -6.59
N ALA A 305 -2.85 -7.19 -6.08
CA ALA A 305 -2.49 -8.50 -5.55
C ALA A 305 -3.36 -8.86 -4.32
N PHE A 306 -3.57 -7.91 -3.41
CA PHE A 306 -4.47 -8.09 -2.28
C PHE A 306 -5.92 -8.35 -2.74
N ALA A 307 -6.44 -7.53 -3.66
CA ALA A 307 -7.79 -7.71 -4.20
C ALA A 307 -7.96 -9.08 -4.86
N ALA A 308 -7.00 -9.51 -5.68
CA ALA A 308 -7.00 -10.82 -6.33
C ALA A 308 -6.98 -11.97 -5.30
N ALA A 309 -6.13 -11.87 -4.27
CA ALA A 309 -6.07 -12.86 -3.20
C ALA A 309 -7.40 -12.94 -2.41
N THR A 310 -8.05 -11.81 -2.14
CA THR A 310 -9.36 -11.79 -1.48
C THR A 310 -10.47 -12.38 -2.34
N ALA A 311 -10.47 -12.11 -3.64
CA ALA A 311 -11.44 -12.68 -4.58
C ALA A 311 -11.28 -14.19 -4.72
N ALA A 312 -10.03 -14.67 -4.87
CA ALA A 312 -9.72 -16.10 -4.93
C ALA A 312 -10.14 -16.85 -3.66
N LYS A 313 -9.93 -16.23 -2.49
CA LYS A 313 -10.38 -16.79 -1.21
C LYS A 313 -11.92 -16.88 -1.15
N ALA A 314 -12.63 -15.83 -1.53
CA ALA A 314 -14.09 -15.82 -1.54
C ALA A 314 -14.68 -16.89 -2.49
N GLU A 315 -14.04 -17.14 -3.63
CA GLU A 315 -14.45 -18.18 -4.57
C GLU A 315 -14.19 -19.59 -4.01
N ALA A 316 -13.05 -19.80 -3.33
CA ALA A 316 -12.73 -21.06 -2.67
C ALA A 316 -13.71 -21.36 -1.52
N ASP A 317 -14.04 -20.35 -0.71
CA ASP A 317 -14.99 -20.48 0.41
C ASP A 317 -16.38 -20.88 -0.10
N LYS A 318 -16.85 -20.28 -1.21
CA LYS A 318 -18.12 -20.68 -1.86
C LYS A 318 -18.10 -22.12 -2.35
N LYS A 319 -17.04 -22.54 -3.06
CA LYS A 319 -16.92 -23.92 -3.56
C LYS A 319 -16.88 -24.95 -2.42
N ALA A 320 -16.23 -24.61 -1.31
CA ALA A 320 -16.20 -25.46 -0.12
C ALA A 320 -17.59 -25.60 0.53
N GLU A 321 -18.38 -24.52 0.57
CA GLU A 321 -19.74 -24.54 1.09
C GLU A 321 -20.68 -25.39 0.21
N GLU A 322 -20.58 -25.27 -1.12
CA GLU A 322 -21.35 -26.07 -2.07
C GLU A 322 -20.98 -27.56 -2.03
N ALA A 323 -19.68 -27.88 -1.90
CA ALA A 323 -19.19 -29.25 -1.74
C ALA A 323 -19.68 -29.88 -0.43
N LYS A 324 -19.76 -29.09 0.66
CA LYS A 324 -20.30 -29.56 1.93
C LYS A 324 -21.81 -29.84 1.84
N LYS A 325 -22.58 -28.95 1.22
CA LYS A 325 -24.03 -29.13 1.01
C LYS A 325 -24.35 -30.36 0.16
N THR A 326 -23.56 -30.63 -0.88
CA THR A 326 -23.72 -31.81 -1.75
C THR A 326 -23.34 -33.10 -1.03
N ALA A 327 -22.27 -33.10 -0.21
CA ALA A 327 -21.90 -34.24 0.62
C ALA A 327 -22.96 -34.55 1.70
N ASP A 328 -23.50 -33.52 2.37
CA ASP A 328 -24.56 -33.68 3.37
C ASP A 328 -25.86 -34.21 2.75
N ALA A 329 -26.19 -33.78 1.53
CA ALA A 329 -27.34 -34.29 0.77
C ALA A 329 -27.16 -35.75 0.32
N ALA A 330 -25.97 -36.13 -0.12
CA ALA A 330 -25.65 -37.50 -0.52
C ALA A 330 -25.73 -38.46 0.68
N LYS A 331 -25.19 -38.07 1.83
CA LYS A 331 -25.24 -38.85 3.07
C LYS A 331 -26.68 -39.08 3.54
N LYS A 332 -27.52 -38.03 3.47
CA LYS A 332 -28.94 -38.12 3.81
C LYS A 332 -29.73 -39.04 2.87
N ALA A 333 -29.34 -39.15 1.61
CA ALA A 333 -29.95 -40.06 0.63
C ALA A 333 -29.50 -41.52 0.82
N GLU A 334 -28.27 -41.75 1.29
CA GLU A 334 -27.74 -43.07 1.60
C GLU A 334 -28.38 -43.66 2.88
N ASP A 335 -28.54 -42.83 3.92
CA ASP A 335 -29.22 -43.23 5.17
C ASP A 335 -30.70 -43.62 4.95
N ALA A 336 -31.36 -43.02 3.95
CA ALA A 336 -32.74 -43.32 3.58
C ALA A 336 -32.92 -44.66 2.82
N LYS A 337 -31.83 -45.28 2.33
CA LYS A 337 -31.86 -46.55 1.58
C LYS A 337 -31.58 -47.79 2.44
N LYS A 338 -31.31 -47.63 3.74
CA LYS A 338 -31.02 -48.76 4.64
C LYS A 338 -32.32 -49.51 4.99
N PRO A 339 -32.46 -50.82 4.71
CA PRO A 339 -33.69 -51.55 4.96
C PRO A 339 -33.93 -51.72 6.47
N ALA A 340 -35.17 -51.50 6.90
CA ALA A 340 -35.59 -51.69 8.28
C ALA A 340 -35.49 -53.18 8.68
N ALA A 341 -34.82 -53.45 9.81
CA ALA A 341 -34.69 -54.79 10.35
C ALA A 341 -36.06 -55.36 10.78
N PRO A 342 -36.32 -56.67 10.63
CA PRO A 342 -37.60 -57.27 10.98
C PRO A 342 -37.80 -57.29 12.50
N LYS A 343 -38.99 -56.91 12.95
CA LYS A 343 -39.38 -56.92 14.37
C LYS A 343 -39.56 -58.36 14.86
N ALA A 344 -38.97 -58.66 16.01
CA ALA A 344 -39.09 -59.94 16.69
C ALA A 344 -40.49 -60.12 17.31
N ASP A 345 -41.05 -61.32 17.15
CA ASP A 345 -42.31 -61.78 17.72
C ASP A 345 -42.27 -61.81 19.26
N GLU A 346 -43.23 -61.13 19.90
CA GLU A 346 -43.42 -61.13 21.34
C GLU A 346 -44.40 -62.25 21.74
N LYS A 347 -43.86 -63.31 22.35
CA LYS A 347 -44.62 -64.43 22.92
C LYS A 347 -45.25 -64.04 24.27
N LYS A 348 -46.59 -63.99 24.26
CA LYS A 348 -47.57 -64.62 25.19
C LYS A 348 -47.30 -64.61 26.72
N GLU A 349 -48.28 -64.13 27.49
CA GLU A 349 -48.68 -64.82 28.73
C GLU A 349 -50.20 -64.71 29.02
N GLU A 350 -50.85 -65.87 29.14
CA GLU A 350 -52.26 -66.09 29.48
C GLU A 350 -52.44 -66.14 31.02
N PRO A 351 -53.57 -65.65 31.58
CA PRO A 351 -53.83 -65.75 33.01
C PRO A 351 -54.42 -67.13 33.38
N LYS A 352 -53.77 -67.82 34.32
CA LYS A 352 -54.28 -69.06 34.94
C LYS A 352 -55.54 -68.79 35.75
N LYS A 353 -56.67 -69.38 35.31
CA LYS A 353 -57.92 -69.50 36.07
C LYS A 353 -57.72 -70.40 37.30
N LYS A 354 -58.16 -69.91 38.48
CA LYS A 354 -58.45 -70.72 39.66
C LYS A 354 -59.61 -71.70 39.35
N LYS A 355 -59.39 -73.00 39.53
CA LYS A 355 -60.45 -74.00 39.71
C LYS A 355 -60.49 -74.41 41.19
N LYS A 356 -61.67 -74.42 41.80
CA LYS A 356 -62.00 -75.19 42.99
C LYS A 356 -62.86 -76.37 42.55
N LYS A 357 -62.40 -77.56 42.93
CA LYS A 357 -62.99 -78.91 42.82
C LYS A 357 -63.02 -79.52 41.41
#